data_AF-A0A7D7VQ34-F1
#
_entry.id   AF-A0A7D7VQ34-F1
#
_cell.length_a   1.000
_cell.length_b   1.000
_cell.length_c   1.000
_cell.angle_alpha   90.00
_cell.angle_beta   90.00
_cell.angle_gamma   90.00
#
_symmetry.space_group_name_H-M   'P 1'
#
loop_
_entity.id
_entity.type
_entity.pdbx_description
1 polymer ?
#
loop_
_entity_poly.entity_id
_entity_poly.type
_entity_poly.pdbx_seq_one_letter_code
_entity_poly.pdbx_strand_id
1 'polypeptide(L)'
;MLDSQHKFYATEVMATLVEIKYYLQCFSMLGCPKLPNNDIKTCFGFMMEHDIEPGNYVDPIQKNPIRINEVIADARIIQSGHLTPLDRSGKHEPSNTFLMLKRSNQLQGNLTVTELLDLMQQILHSHKRI
;
A
#
# COMPACT_ATOMS: atom_id res chain seq x y z
N MET A 1 -24.33 5.03 16.25
CA MET A 1 -22.99 4.40 16.15
C MET A 1 -23.11 3.19 15.24
N LEU A 2 -22.08 2.89 14.44
CA LEU A 2 -22.08 1.68 13.61
C LEU A 2 -21.81 0.45 14.51
N ASP A 3 -22.06 -0.74 13.96
CA ASP A 3 -21.72 -2.03 14.57
C ASP A 3 -20.23 -2.07 14.97
N SER A 4 -19.90 -2.62 16.14
CA SER A 4 -18.51 -2.80 16.57
C SER A 4 -17.70 -3.71 15.65
N GLN A 5 -18.38 -4.54 14.84
CA GLN A 5 -17.79 -5.37 13.79
C GLN A 5 -17.85 -4.73 12.39
N HIS A 6 -18.20 -3.44 12.29
CA HIS A 6 -18.26 -2.77 11.00
C HIS A 6 -16.90 -2.80 10.30
N LYS A 7 -16.88 -3.06 8.98
CA LYS A 7 -15.68 -3.13 8.13
C LYS A 7 -14.73 -1.91 8.16
N PHE A 8 -15.18 -0.78 8.68
CA PHE A 8 -14.38 0.44 8.83
C PHE A 8 -13.72 0.56 10.21
N TYR A 9 -14.02 -0.36 11.12
CA TYR A 9 -13.46 -0.37 12.45
C TYR A 9 -12.24 -1.30 12.51
N ALA A 10 -11.20 -0.78 13.15
CA ALA A 10 -10.04 -1.53 13.59
C ALA A 10 -9.89 -1.29 15.09
N THR A 11 -9.32 -2.26 15.80
CA THR A 11 -8.88 -2.01 17.18
C THR A 11 -7.74 -1.01 17.17
N GLU A 12 -7.56 -0.28 18.26
CA GLU A 12 -6.44 0.66 18.43
C GLU A 12 -5.08 0.00 18.15
N VAL A 13 -4.89 -1.24 18.60
CA VAL A 13 -3.68 -2.02 18.34
C VAL A 13 -3.47 -2.25 16.84
N MET A 14 -4.51 -2.65 16.10
CA MET A 14 -4.39 -2.87 14.65
C MET A 14 -4.11 -1.58 13.89
N ALA A 15 -4.82 -0.49 14.24
CA ALA A 15 -4.58 0.81 13.64
C ALA A 15 -3.14 1.30 13.90
N THR A 16 -2.63 1.10 15.11
CA THR A 16 -1.25 1.45 15.48
C THR A 16 -0.23 0.65 14.68
N LEU A 17 -0.44 -0.65 14.51
CA LEU A 17 0.44 -1.49 13.69
C LEU A 17 0.43 -1.07 12.21
N VAL A 18 -0.72 -0.67 11.67
CA VAL A 18 -0.81 -0.12 10.32
C VAL A 18 -0.06 1.22 10.21
N GLU A 19 -0.16 2.09 11.21
CA GLU A 19 0.59 3.35 11.21
C GLU A 19 2.11 3.10 11.27
N ILE A 20 2.57 2.17 12.11
CA ILE A 20 3.98 1.74 12.15
C ILE A 20 4.40 1.25 10.76
N LYS A 21 3.59 0.40 10.11
CA LYS A 21 3.86 -0.08 8.74
C LYS A 21 4.08 1.09 7.77
N TYR A 22 3.28 2.15 7.86
CA TYR A 22 3.43 3.31 6.98
C TYR A 22 4.76 4.04 7.16
N TYR A 23 5.23 4.21 8.39
CA TYR A 23 6.57 4.77 8.62
C TYR A 23 7.67 3.87 8.04
N LEU A 24 7.57 2.56 8.22
CA LEU A 24 8.53 1.60 7.66
C LEU A 24 8.54 1.60 6.13
N GLN A 25 7.37 1.75 5.50
CA GLN A 25 7.24 1.92 4.05
C GLN A 25 7.91 3.22 3.59
N CYS A 26 7.74 4.33 4.30
CA CYS A 26 8.45 5.59 4.01
C CYS A 26 9.98 5.44 4.11
N PHE A 27 10.50 4.69 5.08
CA PHE A 27 11.94 4.35 5.18
C PHE A 27 12.43 3.37 4.12
N SER A 28 11.53 2.86 3.29
CA SER A 28 11.84 1.96 2.19
C SER A 28 11.57 2.60 0.82
N MET A 29 11.06 3.83 0.78
CA MET A 29 10.83 4.58 -0.46
C MET A 29 12.14 4.98 -1.14
N LEU A 30 12.09 5.22 -2.44
CA LEU A 30 13.26 5.64 -3.19
C LEU A 30 13.76 7.01 -2.70
N GLY A 31 15.05 7.09 -2.38
CA GLY A 31 15.72 8.32 -1.97
C GLY A 31 15.65 8.63 -0.48
N CYS A 32 15.10 7.75 0.36
CA CYS A 32 15.17 7.93 1.81
C CYS A 32 16.58 7.66 2.36
N PRO A 33 16.91 8.19 3.55
CA PRO A 33 18.17 7.86 4.21
C PRO A 33 18.26 6.37 4.52
N LYS A 34 19.49 5.82 4.45
CA LYS A 34 19.74 4.46 4.92
C LYS A 34 19.61 4.40 6.43
N LEU A 35 18.92 3.37 6.92
CA LEU A 35 18.89 3.08 8.35
C LEU A 35 20.25 2.52 8.82
N PRO A 36 20.56 2.63 10.13
CA PRO A 36 21.72 1.98 10.73
C PRO A 36 21.80 0.50 10.36
N ASN A 37 23.01 -0.04 10.28
CA ASN A 37 23.21 -1.45 9.98
C ASN A 37 22.99 -2.32 11.22
N ASN A 38 21.73 -2.45 11.64
CA ASN A 38 21.29 -3.27 12.76
C ASN A 38 20.01 -4.05 12.39
N ASP A 39 19.42 -4.71 13.38
CA ASP A 39 18.25 -5.56 13.25
C ASP A 39 16.97 -4.84 12.78
N ILE A 40 16.91 -3.50 12.87
CA ILE A 40 15.74 -2.73 12.44
C ILE A 40 15.36 -3.01 10.98
N LYS A 41 16.35 -3.37 10.14
CA LYS A 41 16.16 -3.64 8.72
C LYS A 41 15.30 -4.89 8.46
N THR A 42 15.29 -5.84 9.40
CA THR A 42 14.71 -7.17 9.20
C THR A 42 13.72 -7.58 10.30
N CYS A 43 13.75 -6.97 11.49
CA CYS A 43 12.92 -7.38 12.63
C CYS A 43 11.41 -7.17 12.40
N PHE A 44 11.04 -6.37 11.39
CA PHE A 44 9.66 -6.13 10.97
C PHE A 44 9.20 -7.00 9.78
N GLY A 45 9.91 -8.07 9.44
CA GLY A 45 9.53 -8.97 8.33
C GLY A 45 8.15 -9.63 8.48
N PHE A 46 7.57 -9.66 9.69
CA PHE A 46 6.20 -10.11 9.90
C PHE A 46 5.13 -9.11 9.41
N MET A 47 5.53 -7.85 9.18
CA MET A 47 4.67 -6.74 8.78
C MET A 47 5.03 -6.21 7.37
N MET A 48 6.30 -6.31 7.01
CA MET A 48 6.88 -5.86 5.75
C MET A 48 7.25 -7.07 4.89
N GLU A 49 6.92 -7.02 3.59
CA GLU A 49 7.25 -8.09 2.63
C GLU A 49 8.70 -8.00 2.10
N HIS A 50 9.48 -7.07 2.63
CA HIS A 50 10.85 -6.77 2.22
C HIS A 50 11.65 -6.17 3.37
N ASP A 51 12.97 -6.17 3.25
CA ASP A 51 13.86 -5.46 4.17
C ASP A 51 13.64 -3.94 4.07
N ILE A 52 13.79 -3.24 5.20
CA ILE A 52 13.64 -1.79 5.27
C ILE A 52 14.92 -1.12 4.75
N GLU A 53 14.99 -1.00 3.43
CA GLU A 53 16.09 -0.38 2.70
C GLU A 53 15.55 0.60 1.64
N PRO A 54 16.25 1.71 1.37
CA PRO A 54 15.80 2.69 0.39
C PRO A 54 15.58 2.10 -1.00
N GLY A 55 14.37 2.28 -1.53
CA GLY A 55 13.98 1.81 -2.86
C GLY A 55 13.36 0.41 -2.90
N ASN A 56 13.32 -0.32 -1.78
CA ASN A 56 12.66 -1.64 -1.73
C ASN A 56 11.12 -1.53 -1.75
N TYR A 57 10.56 -0.37 -1.41
CA TYR A 57 9.13 -0.14 -1.48
C TYR A 57 8.71 0.55 -2.78
N VAL A 58 7.83 -0.12 -3.53
CA VAL A 58 7.24 0.36 -4.77
C VAL A 58 5.72 0.44 -4.63
N ASP A 59 5.08 1.24 -5.48
CA ASP A 59 3.63 1.32 -5.55
C ASP A 59 3.01 -0.09 -5.74
N PRO A 60 2.10 -0.54 -4.87
CA PRO A 60 1.62 -1.92 -4.91
C PRO A 60 0.87 -2.33 -6.18
N ILE A 61 0.30 -1.36 -6.93
CA ILE A 61 -0.48 -1.62 -8.15
C ILE A 61 0.38 -1.44 -9.40
N GLN A 62 0.94 -0.25 -9.58
CA GLN A 62 1.71 0.12 -10.77
C GLN A 62 3.16 -0.36 -10.72
N LYS A 63 3.66 -0.80 -9.54
CA LYS A 63 5.05 -1.22 -9.29
C LYS A 63 6.11 -0.16 -9.59
N ASN A 64 5.69 1.11 -9.65
CA ASN A 64 6.60 2.25 -9.82
C ASN A 64 7.27 2.58 -8.48
N PRO A 65 8.55 2.97 -8.46
CA PRO A 65 9.19 3.49 -7.26
C PRO A 65 8.45 4.73 -6.74
N ILE A 66 8.16 4.77 -5.44
CA ILE A 66 7.64 5.97 -4.77
C ILE A 66 8.84 6.75 -4.23
N ARG A 67 8.98 8.03 -4.61
CA ARG A 67 10.12 8.88 -4.22
C ARG A 67 9.78 9.66 -2.97
N ILE A 68 10.58 9.50 -1.91
CA ILE A 68 10.30 10.16 -0.63
C ILE A 68 10.34 11.70 -0.74
N ASN A 69 11.21 12.25 -1.58
CA ASN A 69 11.30 13.71 -1.77
C ASN A 69 10.01 14.30 -2.36
N GLU A 70 9.33 13.54 -3.24
CA GLU A 70 8.04 13.95 -3.79
C GLU A 70 6.94 13.87 -2.73
N VAL A 71 6.96 12.82 -1.89
CA VAL A 71 6.01 12.66 -0.77
C VAL A 71 6.18 13.77 0.28
N ILE A 72 7.42 14.14 0.60
CA ILE A 72 7.71 15.25 1.53
C ILE A 72 7.23 16.58 0.96
N ALA A 73 7.42 16.80 -0.35
CA ALA A 73 6.97 18.02 -1.02
C ALA A 73 5.43 18.08 -1.13
N ASP A 74 4.76 16.96 -1.36
CA ASP A 74 3.31 16.84 -1.37
C ASP A 74 2.86 15.46 -0.88
N ALA A 75 2.44 15.38 0.39
CA ALA A 75 1.97 14.13 0.99
C ALA A 75 0.72 13.55 0.30
N ARG A 76 -0.04 14.37 -0.46
CA ARG A 76 -1.29 13.94 -1.12
C ARG A 76 -1.05 13.04 -2.34
N ILE A 77 0.20 12.87 -2.77
CA ILE A 77 0.53 11.95 -3.87
C ILE A 77 0.40 10.49 -3.44
N ILE A 78 0.50 10.19 -2.14
CA ILE A 78 0.25 8.88 -1.57
C ILE A 78 -1.05 8.87 -0.75
N GLN A 79 -1.63 7.69 -0.61
CA GLN A 79 -2.82 7.44 0.18
C GLN A 79 -2.72 6.08 0.85
N SER A 80 -3.47 5.91 1.94
CA SER A 80 -3.76 4.57 2.47
C SER A 80 -4.67 3.83 1.48
N GLY A 81 -4.20 2.66 1.05
CA GLY A 81 -4.91 1.72 0.21
C GLY A 81 -5.09 0.37 0.91
N HIS A 82 -5.87 -0.51 0.28
CA HIS A 82 -6.12 -1.86 0.75
C HIS A 82 -5.97 -2.87 -0.38
N LEU A 83 -5.30 -4.01 -0.15
CA LEU A 83 -5.12 -5.07 -1.14
C LEU A 83 -6.49 -5.63 -1.57
N THR A 84 -7.29 -5.97 -0.56
CA THR A 84 -8.70 -6.31 -0.66
C THR A 84 -9.50 -5.10 -0.17
N PRO A 85 -10.34 -4.49 -1.03
CA PRO A 85 -11.18 -3.37 -0.64
C PRO A 85 -12.11 -3.69 0.55
N LEU A 86 -12.45 -2.67 1.34
CA LEU A 86 -13.32 -2.84 2.51
C LEU A 86 -14.73 -3.31 2.14
N ASP A 87 -15.25 -2.89 0.98
CA ASP A 87 -16.54 -3.38 0.46
C ASP A 87 -16.47 -4.82 -0.10
N ARG A 88 -15.26 -5.42 -0.11
CA ARG A 88 -14.98 -6.80 -0.52
C ARG A 88 -14.48 -7.63 0.66
N SER A 89 -14.96 -7.32 1.86
CA SER A 89 -14.59 -7.99 3.12
C SER A 89 -13.14 -7.77 3.57
N GLY A 90 -12.41 -6.89 2.90
CA GLY A 90 -11.12 -6.42 3.39
C GLY A 90 -11.26 -5.70 4.72
N LYS A 91 -10.17 -5.66 5.49
CA LYS A 91 -10.09 -5.01 6.79
C LYS A 91 -8.90 -4.06 6.86
N HIS A 92 -8.98 -3.13 7.80
CA HIS A 92 -7.86 -2.25 8.11
C HIS A 92 -6.90 -2.95 9.08
N GLU A 93 -5.93 -3.67 8.51
CA GLU A 93 -4.93 -4.46 9.22
C GLU A 93 -3.59 -4.47 8.45
N PRO A 94 -2.46 -4.80 9.09
CA PRO A 94 -1.15 -4.71 8.45
C PRO A 94 -0.98 -5.57 7.20
N SER A 95 -1.58 -6.74 7.13
CA SER A 95 -1.56 -7.63 5.95
C SER A 95 -2.28 -7.03 4.74
N ASN A 96 -3.31 -6.22 4.97
CA ASN A 96 -4.18 -5.72 3.90
C ASN A 96 -3.89 -4.26 3.53
N THR A 97 -3.37 -3.46 4.46
CA THR A 97 -3.26 -2.01 4.30
C THR A 97 -1.84 -1.56 3.94
N PHE A 98 -1.71 -0.55 3.10
CA PHE A 98 -0.41 -0.04 2.63
C PHE A 98 -0.50 1.40 2.10
N LEU A 99 0.64 2.09 1.97
CA LEU A 99 0.75 3.36 1.26
C LEU A 99 0.87 3.15 -0.25
N MET A 100 0.03 3.77 -1.06
CA MET A 100 0.10 3.67 -2.52
C MET A 100 -0.05 5.03 -3.16
N LEU A 101 0.31 5.17 -4.43
CA LEU A 101 0.05 6.38 -5.19
C LEU A 101 -1.46 6.64 -5.26
N LYS A 102 -1.88 7.90 -5.14
CA LYS A 102 -3.27 8.32 -5.29
C LYS A 102 -3.88 7.81 -6.59
N ARG A 103 -3.10 7.83 -7.69
CA ARG A 103 -3.57 7.33 -8.98
C ARG A 103 -3.84 5.83 -8.93
N SER A 104 -2.97 5.05 -8.31
CA SER A 104 -3.15 3.61 -8.11
C SER A 104 -4.39 3.31 -7.29
N ASN A 105 -4.65 4.07 -6.22
CA ASN A 105 -5.85 3.90 -5.40
C ASN A 105 -7.14 4.18 -6.21
N GLN A 106 -7.11 5.24 -7.04
CA GLN A 106 -8.21 5.54 -7.95
C GLN A 106 -8.44 4.47 -9.03
N LEU A 107 -7.36 3.89 -9.57
CA LEU A 107 -7.42 2.82 -10.55
C LEU A 107 -8.01 1.55 -9.95
N GLN A 108 -7.57 1.19 -8.75
CA GLN A 108 -8.09 0.02 -8.03
C GLN A 108 -9.57 0.20 -7.68
N GLY A 109 -9.96 1.37 -7.16
CA GLY A 109 -11.33 1.62 -6.76
C GLY A 109 -11.84 0.56 -5.77
N ASN A 110 -12.86 -0.21 -6.18
CA ASN A 110 -13.41 -1.31 -5.38
C ASN A 110 -13.11 -2.70 -5.96
N LEU A 111 -12.08 -2.81 -6.79
CA LEU A 111 -11.59 -4.08 -7.33
C LEU A 111 -10.47 -4.62 -6.45
N THR A 112 -10.40 -5.94 -6.33
CA THR A 112 -9.14 -6.60 -5.97
C THR A 112 -8.10 -6.37 -7.06
N VAL A 113 -6.82 -6.57 -6.74
CA VAL A 113 -5.73 -6.42 -7.73
C VAL A 113 -5.93 -7.36 -8.93
N THR A 114 -6.36 -8.60 -8.70
CA THR A 114 -6.64 -9.57 -9.77
C THR A 114 -7.75 -9.07 -10.69
N GLU A 115 -8.89 -8.64 -10.14
CA GLU A 115 -10.01 -8.12 -10.93
C GLU A 115 -9.63 -6.87 -11.73
N LEU A 116 -8.82 -5.98 -11.15
CA LEU A 116 -8.27 -4.83 -11.86
C LEU A 116 -7.43 -5.25 -13.07
N LEU A 117 -6.51 -6.20 -12.88
CA LEU A 117 -5.64 -6.68 -13.96
C LEU A 117 -6.43 -7.37 -15.07
N ASP A 118 -7.43 -8.18 -14.72
CA ASP A 118 -8.31 -8.84 -15.69
C ASP A 118 -9.10 -7.81 -16.50
N LEU A 119 -9.65 -6.78 -15.85
CA LEU A 119 -10.33 -5.68 -16.51
C LEU A 119 -9.40 -4.94 -17.48
N MET A 120 -8.17 -4.63 -17.04
CA MET A 120 -7.17 -3.98 -17.90
C MET A 120 -6.84 -4.83 -19.13
N GLN A 121 -6.69 -6.15 -18.97
CA GLN A 121 -6.46 -7.06 -20.08
C GLN A 121 -7.64 -7.09 -21.07
N GLN A 122 -8.88 -7.14 -20.57
CA GLN A 122 -10.08 -7.12 -21.40
C GLN A 122 -10.21 -5.82 -22.20
N ILE A 123 -9.94 -4.67 -21.57
CA ILE A 123 -9.94 -3.36 -22.22
C ILE A 123 -8.88 -3.34 -23.34
N LEU A 124 -7.65 -3.77 -23.03
CA LEU A 124 -6.57 -3.81 -24.01
C LEU A 124 -6.91 -4.74 -25.18
N HIS A 125 -7.44 -5.93 -24.92
CA HIS A 125 -7.86 -6.86 -25.97
C HIS A 125 -8.95 -6.24 -26.86
N SER A 126 -9.93 -5.58 -26.27
CA SER A 126 -11.04 -4.95 -26.99
C SER A 126 -10.61 -3.76 -27.86
N HIS A 127 -9.62 -2.99 -27.42
CA HIS A 127 -9.07 -1.87 -28.20
C HIS A 127 -8.02 -2.29 -29.23
N LYS A 128 -7.24 -3.34 -28.94
CA LYS A 128 -6.17 -3.81 -29.83
C LYS A 128 -6.67 -4.61 -31.03
N ARG A 129 -7.98 -4.86 -31.16
CA ARG A 129 -8.64 -5.57 -32.28
C ARG A 129 -7.73 -5.70 -33.51
N ILE A 130 -6.99 -6.82 -33.54
CA ILE A 130 -6.58 -7.55 -34.73
C ILE A 130 -7.82 -8.36 -35.13
#